data_AF-B4WML7-F1
#
_entry.id   AF-B4WML7-F1
#
_cell.length_a   1.000
_cell.length_b   1.000
_cell.length_c   1.000
_cell.angle_alpha   90.00
_cell.angle_beta   90.00
_cell.angle_gamma   90.00
#
_symmetry.space_group_name_H-M   'P 1'
#
loop_
_entity.id
_entity.type
_entity.pdbx_description
1 polymer ?
#
loop_
_entity_poly.entity_id
_entity_poly.type
_entity_poly.pdbx_seq_one_letter_code
_entity_poly.pdbx_strand_id
1 'polypeptide(L)'
;MAVFLNFVRAYLTNACLVYLSAIQTRHARCKARRTDCTLPPLRSCRSLAVMSGLLFWLAIAPPTLASPTTTTAAATAPGPTAVTGAVLFTENCAACHANGGNIIRRGKNLKQRAMKRNGYGDISAIVSIVTQGKGIMPAYAEKLSADEISAIAQYVHEQSDAGW
;
A
#
# COMPACT_ATOMS: atom_id res chain seq x y z
N MET A 1 -11.78 -33.99 -7.00
CA MET A 1 -11.40 -33.37 -5.70
C MET A 1 -10.08 -33.87 -5.11
N ALA A 2 -9.69 -35.14 -5.24
CA ALA A 2 -8.42 -35.65 -4.68
C ALA A 2 -7.13 -35.04 -5.28
N VAL A 3 -7.15 -34.63 -6.56
CA VAL A 3 -5.97 -34.04 -7.23
C VAL A 3 -5.64 -32.64 -6.70
N PHE A 4 -6.67 -31.87 -6.33
CA PHE A 4 -6.50 -30.49 -5.86
C PHE A 4 -5.93 -30.44 -4.42
N LEU A 5 -6.36 -31.34 -3.54
CA LEU A 5 -5.78 -31.47 -2.19
C LEU A 5 -4.30 -31.89 -2.23
N ASN A 6 -3.92 -32.79 -3.14
CA ASN A 6 -2.53 -33.19 -3.30
C ASN A 6 -1.65 -32.05 -3.83
N PHE A 7 -2.19 -31.20 -4.71
CA PHE A 7 -1.48 -30.03 -5.23
C PHE A 7 -1.26 -28.96 -4.16
N VAL A 8 -2.28 -28.64 -3.36
CA VAL A 8 -2.17 -27.68 -2.24
C VAL A 8 -1.21 -28.19 -1.16
N ARG A 9 -1.25 -29.50 -0.86
CA ARG A 9 -0.33 -30.12 0.11
C ARG A 9 1.13 -30.08 -0.38
N ALA A 10 1.38 -30.35 -1.67
CA ALA A 10 2.71 -30.27 -2.28
C ALA A 10 3.24 -28.83 -2.35
N TYR A 11 2.38 -27.84 -2.61
CA TYR A 11 2.78 -26.43 -2.68
C TYR A 11 3.18 -25.88 -1.30
N LEU A 12 2.45 -26.27 -0.24
CA LEU A 12 2.74 -25.86 1.14
C LEU A 12 4.03 -26.47 1.69
N THR A 13 4.35 -27.73 1.38
CA THR A 13 5.64 -28.33 1.77
C THR A 13 6.83 -27.72 1.02
N ASN A 14 6.68 -27.41 -0.27
CA ASN A 14 7.76 -26.80 -1.05
C ASN A 14 8.08 -25.37 -0.59
N ALA A 15 7.06 -24.54 -0.34
CA ALA A 15 7.26 -23.17 0.14
C ALA A 15 7.93 -23.13 1.54
N CYS A 16 7.59 -24.07 2.42
CA CYS A 16 8.18 -24.16 3.75
C CYS A 16 9.66 -24.58 3.72
N LEU A 17 10.03 -25.55 2.87
CA LEU A 17 11.42 -26.02 2.72
C LEU A 17 12.33 -24.98 2.05
N VAL A 18 11.83 -24.22 1.07
CA VAL A 18 12.57 -23.10 0.45
C VAL A 18 12.79 -21.97 1.46
N TYR A 19 11.81 -21.70 2.33
CA TYR A 19 11.95 -20.69 3.39
C TYR A 19 12.96 -21.10 4.47
N LEU A 20 12.92 -22.37 4.91
CA LEU A 20 13.85 -22.91 5.92
C LEU A 20 15.31 -22.95 5.41
N SER A 21 15.54 -23.35 4.15
CA SER A 21 16.88 -23.34 3.54
C SER A 21 17.44 -21.91 3.35
N ALA A 22 16.59 -20.92 3.07
CA ALA A 22 16.98 -19.52 3.01
C ALA A 22 17.41 -18.94 4.38
N ILE A 23 16.85 -19.42 5.48
CA ILE A 23 17.25 -19.03 6.85
C ILE A 23 18.61 -19.64 7.21
N GLN A 24 18.81 -20.93 6.90
CA GLN A 24 20.06 -21.65 7.20
C GLN A 24 21.29 -20.97 6.56
N THR A 25 21.16 -20.50 5.31
CA THR A 25 22.28 -19.86 4.58
C THR A 25 22.57 -18.42 5.01
N ARG A 26 21.65 -17.76 5.72
CA ARG A 26 21.88 -16.44 6.32
C ARG A 26 22.63 -16.56 7.66
N HIS A 27 22.35 -17.60 8.45
CA HIS A 27 23.08 -17.89 9.70
C HIS A 27 24.55 -18.27 9.46
N ALA A 28 24.83 -19.09 8.44
CA ALA A 28 26.21 -19.44 8.08
C ALA A 28 27.06 -18.22 7.65
N ARG A 29 26.42 -17.24 7.00
CA ARG A 29 27.09 -16.00 6.54
C ARG A 29 27.34 -14.97 7.65
N CYS A 30 26.51 -14.91 8.71
CA CYS A 30 26.81 -14.10 9.90
C CYS A 30 27.99 -14.67 10.69
N LYS A 31 28.06 -16.02 10.84
CA LYS A 31 29.12 -16.67 11.63
C LYS A 31 30.52 -16.50 11.03
N ALA A 32 30.63 -16.40 9.70
CA ALA A 32 31.90 -16.23 9.01
C ALA A 32 32.48 -14.79 9.10
N ARG A 33 31.69 -13.79 9.48
CA ARG A 33 32.04 -12.38 9.27
C ARG A 33 32.32 -11.56 10.53
N ARG A 34 32.42 -12.17 11.74
CA ARG A 34 32.80 -11.51 13.02
C ARG A 34 32.36 -10.04 13.16
N THR A 35 31.16 -9.72 12.69
CA THR A 35 30.54 -8.41 12.77
C THR A 35 29.24 -8.62 13.53
N ASP A 36 29.06 -7.83 14.58
CA ASP A 36 27.94 -7.87 15.51
C ASP A 36 26.60 -7.95 14.77
N CYS A 37 26.03 -9.15 14.70
CA CYS A 37 24.67 -9.36 14.21
C CYS A 37 23.77 -9.06 15.42
N THR A 38 23.47 -7.78 15.66
CA THR A 38 22.41 -7.36 16.57
C THR A 38 21.08 -7.83 16.00
N LEU A 39 20.74 -9.08 16.30
CA LEU A 39 19.46 -9.68 15.97
C LEU A 39 18.37 -8.94 16.78
N PRO A 40 17.24 -8.56 16.16
CA PRO A 40 16.07 -8.17 16.93
C PRO A 40 15.64 -9.35 17.83
N PRO A 41 15.18 -9.10 19.07
CA PRO A 41 14.76 -10.17 19.96
C PRO A 41 13.65 -10.99 19.29
N LEU A 42 13.81 -12.32 19.34
CA LEU A 42 12.83 -13.31 18.92
C LEU A 42 11.52 -13.10 19.67
N ARG A 43 10.67 -12.19 19.20
CA ARG A 43 9.34 -11.94 19.75
C ARG A 43 8.41 -13.04 19.24
N SER A 44 8.41 -14.15 19.99
CA SER A 44 7.32 -15.11 20.13
C SER A 44 6.70 -15.62 18.82
N CYS A 45 7.37 -16.59 18.19
CA CYS A 45 6.75 -17.51 17.23
C CYS A 45 5.92 -18.59 17.96
N ARG A 46 5.08 -18.18 18.93
CA ARG A 46 4.31 -19.09 19.80
C ARG A 46 2.79 -18.94 19.69
N SER A 47 2.30 -18.13 18.74
CA SER A 47 0.84 -17.88 18.59
C SER A 47 0.21 -18.43 17.31
N LEU A 48 0.89 -19.32 16.57
CA LEU A 48 0.37 -19.95 15.35
C LEU A 48 -0.15 -21.39 15.59
N ALA A 49 -0.92 -21.59 16.67
CA ALA A 49 -1.50 -22.89 16.98
C ALA A 49 -2.88 -22.83 17.66
N VAL A 50 -3.76 -21.87 17.34
CA VAL A 50 -5.18 -21.95 17.70
C VAL A 50 -6.00 -21.15 16.69
N MET A 51 -6.35 -21.71 15.52
CA MET A 51 -7.45 -21.22 14.65
C MET A 51 -7.84 -22.34 13.68
N SER A 52 -8.28 -23.47 14.22
CA SER A 52 -8.86 -24.57 13.43
C SER A 52 -9.97 -25.20 14.26
N GLY A 53 -11.19 -24.67 14.12
CA GLY A 53 -12.36 -25.23 14.78
C GLY A 53 -13.40 -24.18 15.15
N LEU A 54 -14.08 -23.62 14.15
CA LEU A 54 -15.33 -22.84 14.18
C LEU A 54 -15.43 -22.33 12.73
N LEU A 55 -16.14 -22.98 11.82
CA LEU A 55 -17.57 -22.75 11.59
C LEU A 55 -18.09 -23.85 10.66
N PHE A 56 -18.26 -25.06 11.22
CA PHE A 56 -19.06 -26.14 10.63
C PHE A 56 -20.53 -25.90 11.03
N TRP A 57 -21.13 -24.81 10.54
CA TRP A 57 -22.51 -24.41 10.83
C TRP A 57 -23.15 -23.69 9.64
N LEU A 58 -22.97 -24.25 8.43
CA LEU A 58 -23.70 -23.81 7.24
C LEU A 58 -24.26 -25.02 6.49
N ALA A 59 -25.17 -25.74 7.15
CA ALA A 59 -26.06 -26.66 6.47
C ALA A 59 -27.35 -26.75 7.28
N ILE A 60 -28.49 -26.56 6.60
CA ILE A 60 -29.88 -26.66 7.09
C ILE A 60 -30.46 -25.31 7.58
N ALA A 61 -30.76 -24.42 6.63
CA ALA A 61 -31.92 -23.54 6.72
C ALA A 61 -32.51 -23.33 5.30
N PRO A 62 -33.84 -23.44 5.11
CA PRO A 62 -34.49 -23.30 3.80
C PRO A 62 -34.48 -21.85 3.30
N PRO A 63 -34.46 -21.61 1.97
CA PRO A 63 -34.44 -20.27 1.41
C PRO A 63 -35.84 -19.64 1.49
N THR A 64 -36.07 -18.76 2.47
CA THR A 64 -37.15 -17.76 2.40
C THR A 64 -36.67 -16.60 1.53
N LEU A 65 -37.33 -16.40 0.39
CA LEU A 65 -37.19 -15.22 -0.46
C LEU A 65 -37.66 -13.98 0.31
N ALA A 66 -36.72 -13.25 0.90
CA ALA A 66 -36.93 -11.90 1.40
C ALA A 66 -35.83 -11.01 0.83
N SER A 67 -36.19 -10.24 -0.19
CA SER A 67 -35.32 -9.25 -0.83
C SER A 67 -34.97 -8.14 0.16
N PRO A 68 -33.68 -7.79 0.35
CA PRO A 68 -33.34 -6.54 1.01
C PRO A 68 -33.56 -5.40 0.01
N THR A 69 -34.52 -4.51 0.29
CA THR A 69 -34.54 -3.16 -0.29
C THR A 69 -33.33 -2.42 0.26
N THR A 70 -32.21 -2.45 -0.47
CA THR A 70 -31.13 -1.49 -0.28
C THR A 70 -31.64 -0.12 -0.68
N THR A 71 -31.99 0.69 0.33
CA THR A 71 -32.04 2.14 0.19
C THR A 71 -30.62 2.59 -0.15
N THR A 72 -30.34 2.76 -1.44
CA THR A 72 -29.13 3.41 -1.92
C THR A 72 -29.16 4.84 -1.41
N ALA A 73 -28.33 5.12 -0.39
CA ALA A 73 -27.95 6.47 -0.05
C ALA A 73 -27.35 7.11 -1.30
N ALA A 74 -27.93 8.24 -1.72
CA ALA A 74 -27.44 9.03 -2.83
C ALA A 74 -25.99 9.43 -2.56
N ALA A 75 -25.05 8.71 -3.18
CA ALA A 75 -23.72 9.24 -3.40
C ALA A 75 -23.89 10.39 -4.40
N THR A 76 -23.75 11.61 -3.92
CA THR A 76 -23.61 12.80 -4.76
C THR A 76 -22.46 12.55 -5.73
N ALA A 77 -22.79 12.21 -6.97
CA ALA A 77 -21.83 12.18 -8.06
C ALA A 77 -21.26 13.60 -8.21
N PRO A 78 -19.94 13.79 -8.25
CA PRO A 78 -19.37 15.08 -8.63
C PRO A 78 -19.80 15.38 -10.07
N GLY A 79 -20.17 16.64 -10.32
CA GLY A 79 -20.60 17.16 -11.60
C GLY A 79 -19.54 17.08 -12.72
N PRO A 80 -19.82 17.72 -13.86
CA PRO A 80 -19.38 17.32 -15.20
C PRO A 80 -17.85 17.26 -15.33
N THR A 81 -17.34 16.06 -15.62
CA THR A 81 -15.94 15.75 -15.97
C THR A 81 -14.91 16.41 -15.05
N ALA A 82 -15.02 16.18 -13.74
CA ALA A 82 -13.90 16.41 -12.83
C ALA A 82 -12.75 15.48 -13.23
N VAL A 83 -11.71 16.02 -13.89
CA VAL A 83 -10.47 15.28 -14.11
C VAL A 83 -9.96 14.90 -12.72
N THR A 84 -9.99 13.60 -12.42
CA THR A 84 -9.64 13.13 -11.08
C THR A 84 -8.16 13.44 -10.79
N GLY A 85 -7.85 13.82 -9.55
CA GLY A 85 -6.46 14.04 -9.12
C GLY A 85 -5.54 12.83 -9.39
N ALA A 86 -6.12 11.63 -9.43
CA ALA A 86 -5.42 10.39 -9.79
C ALA A 86 -4.93 10.37 -11.25
N VAL A 87 -5.76 10.84 -12.21
CA VAL A 87 -5.39 10.93 -13.63
C VAL A 87 -4.28 11.96 -13.81
N LEU A 88 -4.47 13.16 -13.25
CA LEU A 88 -3.47 14.23 -13.30
C LEU A 88 -2.14 13.80 -12.70
N PHE A 89 -2.17 13.09 -11.57
CA PHE A 89 -0.97 12.53 -10.94
C PHE A 89 -0.28 11.50 -11.83
N THR A 90 -1.05 10.65 -12.50
CA THR A 90 -0.50 9.61 -13.39
C THR A 90 0.20 10.23 -14.59
N GLU A 91 -0.36 11.28 -15.18
CA GLU A 91 0.19 11.97 -16.34
C GLU A 91 1.42 12.81 -16.01
N ASN A 92 1.42 13.48 -14.85
CA ASN A 92 2.41 14.53 -14.55
C ASN A 92 3.44 14.14 -13.48
N CYS A 93 3.10 13.23 -12.56
CA CYS A 93 3.87 13.00 -11.34
C CYS A 93 4.43 11.57 -11.23
N ALA A 94 3.70 10.58 -11.76
CA ALA A 94 4.02 9.16 -11.60
C ALA A 94 5.38 8.76 -12.20
N ALA A 95 5.88 9.49 -13.20
CA ALA A 95 7.21 9.25 -13.79
C ALA A 95 8.32 9.21 -12.73
N CYS A 96 8.24 10.07 -11.72
CA CYS A 96 9.20 10.10 -10.60
C CYS A 96 8.63 9.50 -9.31
N HIS A 97 7.31 9.59 -9.12
CA HIS A 97 6.63 9.32 -7.85
C HIS A 97 5.68 8.12 -7.89
N ALA A 98 5.87 7.18 -8.82
CA ALA A 98 5.10 5.94 -8.86
C ALA A 98 5.03 5.26 -7.48
N ASN A 99 3.84 4.79 -7.10
CA ASN A 99 3.55 4.12 -5.82
C ASN A 99 4.01 4.92 -4.59
N GLY A 100 3.92 6.25 -4.67
CA GLY A 100 4.37 7.17 -3.60
C GLY A 100 5.88 7.19 -3.39
N GLY A 101 6.65 6.62 -4.31
CA GLY A 101 8.10 6.58 -4.28
C GLY A 101 8.76 7.91 -4.67
N ASN A 102 10.07 7.89 -4.84
CA ASN A 102 10.82 8.92 -5.55
C ASN A 102 12.07 8.26 -6.15
N ILE A 103 12.13 8.15 -7.48
CA ILE A 103 13.23 7.47 -8.18
C ILE A 103 14.55 8.27 -8.11
N ILE A 104 14.47 9.60 -8.02
CA ILE A 104 15.64 10.49 -8.02
C ILE A 104 16.20 10.64 -6.60
N ARG A 105 15.33 10.89 -5.62
CA ARG A 105 15.70 11.09 -4.22
C ARG A 105 14.88 10.21 -3.29
N ARG A 106 15.37 8.99 -3.00
CA ARG A 106 14.68 7.98 -2.17
C ARG A 106 14.16 8.50 -0.82
N GLY A 107 14.85 9.46 -0.19
CA GLY A 107 14.46 10.06 1.09
C GLY A 107 13.36 11.12 1.03
N LYS A 108 12.97 11.57 -0.17
CA LYS A 108 11.94 12.59 -0.44
C LYS A 108 10.79 11.97 -1.24
N ASN A 109 10.24 10.89 -0.69
CA ASN A 109 9.09 10.19 -1.25
C ASN A 109 7.77 10.74 -0.67
N LEU A 110 6.64 10.30 -1.22
CA LEU A 110 5.30 10.76 -0.88
C LEU A 110 4.63 9.90 0.21
N LYS A 111 5.39 9.06 0.94
CA LYS A 111 4.84 8.30 2.06
C LYS A 111 4.67 9.19 3.27
N GLN A 112 3.64 8.93 4.08
CA GLN A 112 3.24 9.76 5.23
C GLN A 112 4.41 10.16 6.14
N ARG A 113 5.27 9.20 6.51
CA ARG A 113 6.44 9.43 7.37
C ARG A 113 7.41 10.45 6.78
N ALA A 114 7.66 10.38 5.47
CA ALA A 114 8.57 11.30 4.80
C ALA A 114 7.92 12.67 4.61
N MET A 115 6.65 12.72 4.24
CA MET A 115 5.90 13.98 4.07
C MET A 115 5.83 14.76 5.38
N LYS A 116 5.40 14.12 6.48
CA LYS A 116 5.34 14.76 7.81
C LYS A 116 6.71 15.27 8.27
N ARG A 117 7.76 14.46 8.16
CA ARG A 117 9.13 14.85 8.54
C ARG A 117 9.65 16.05 7.74
N ASN A 118 9.22 16.21 6.50
CA ASN A 118 9.68 17.27 5.61
C ASN A 118 8.75 18.50 5.61
N GLY A 119 7.68 18.51 6.42
CA GLY A 119 6.72 19.61 6.48
C GLY A 119 5.72 19.66 5.31
N TYR A 120 5.52 18.55 4.60
CA TYR A 120 4.52 18.40 3.53
C TYR A 120 3.33 17.56 3.98
N GLY A 121 3.00 17.61 5.27
CA GLY A 121 1.86 16.87 5.82
C GLY A 121 0.52 17.49 5.45
N ASP A 122 0.48 18.78 5.13
CA ASP A 122 -0.74 19.52 4.84
C ASP A 122 -0.93 19.75 3.34
N ILE A 123 -2.18 19.83 2.89
CA ILE A 123 -2.54 20.06 1.48
C ILE A 123 -1.94 21.37 0.96
N SER A 124 -1.96 22.44 1.74
CA SER A 124 -1.40 23.75 1.34
C SER A 124 0.11 23.69 1.06
N ALA A 125 0.84 22.90 1.83
CA ALA A 125 2.27 22.70 1.63
C ALA A 125 2.55 21.93 0.34
N ILE A 126 1.69 20.95 0.00
CA ILE A 126 1.77 20.17 -1.24
C ILE A 126 1.46 21.07 -2.45
N VAL A 127 0.40 21.88 -2.37
CA VAL A 127 0.07 22.87 -3.41
C VAL A 127 1.26 23.79 -3.66
N SER A 128 1.84 24.36 -2.60
CA SER A 128 2.98 25.28 -2.74
C SER A 128 4.19 24.65 -3.45
N ILE A 129 4.55 23.40 -3.15
CA ILE A 129 5.70 22.75 -3.79
C ILE A 129 5.40 22.33 -5.23
N VAL A 130 4.16 21.96 -5.55
CA VAL A 130 3.77 21.63 -6.94
C VAL A 130 3.78 22.90 -7.79
N THR A 131 3.26 24.01 -7.26
CA THR A 131 3.25 25.30 -7.95
C THR A 131 4.67 25.82 -8.20
N GLN A 132 5.51 25.89 -7.16
CA GLN A 132 6.84 26.52 -7.26
C GLN A 132 7.94 25.58 -7.73
N GLY A 133 7.74 24.25 -7.62
CA GLY A 133 8.82 23.28 -7.76
C GLY A 133 9.84 23.35 -6.62
N LYS A 134 10.78 22.41 -6.58
CA LYS A 134 11.89 22.42 -5.61
C LYS A 134 13.09 21.61 -6.09
N GLY A 135 14.20 22.29 -6.35
CA GLY A 135 15.44 21.65 -6.78
C GLY A 135 15.27 20.97 -8.14
N ILE A 136 15.27 19.63 -8.15
CA ILE A 136 15.11 18.82 -9.38
C ILE A 136 13.64 18.67 -9.77
N MET A 137 12.71 18.85 -8.83
CA MET A 137 11.27 18.82 -9.13
C MET A 137 10.90 20.11 -9.85
N PRO A 138 10.38 20.04 -11.10
CA PRO A 138 10.01 21.22 -11.87
C PRO A 138 8.79 21.92 -11.26
N ALA A 139 8.61 23.20 -11.61
CA ALA A 139 7.41 23.96 -11.30
C ALA A 139 6.28 23.58 -12.26
N TYR A 140 5.04 23.48 -11.75
CA TYR A 140 3.85 23.16 -12.55
C TYR A 140 2.87 24.33 -12.69
N ALA A 141 3.18 25.50 -12.11
CA ALA A 141 2.32 26.70 -12.19
C ALA A 141 1.95 27.13 -13.62
N GLU A 142 2.82 26.89 -14.59
CA GLU A 142 2.58 27.27 -16.00
C GLU A 142 1.88 26.16 -16.81
N LYS A 143 1.81 24.94 -16.26
CA LYS A 143 1.31 23.75 -16.96
C LYS A 143 -0.07 23.30 -16.50
N LEU A 144 -0.38 23.55 -15.24
CA LEU A 144 -1.61 23.11 -14.58
C LEU A 144 -2.31 24.32 -13.97
N SER A 145 -3.64 24.33 -14.03
CA SER A 145 -4.46 25.31 -13.33
C SER A 145 -4.40 25.12 -11.81
N ALA A 146 -4.77 26.17 -11.06
CA ALA A 146 -4.79 26.11 -9.59
C ALA A 146 -5.72 25.00 -9.06
N ASP A 147 -6.85 24.77 -9.74
CA ASP A 147 -7.82 23.74 -9.36
C ASP A 147 -7.26 22.33 -9.58
N GLU A 148 -6.55 22.11 -10.69
CA GLU A 148 -5.86 20.84 -10.98
C GLU A 148 -4.74 20.55 -9.98
N ILE A 149 -3.96 21.58 -9.61
CA ILE A 149 -2.92 21.46 -8.58
C ILE A 149 -3.55 21.11 -7.23
N SER A 150 -4.67 21.74 -6.88
CA SER A 150 -5.41 21.44 -5.66
C SER A 150 -5.94 19.99 -5.66
N ALA A 151 -6.47 19.52 -6.78
CA ALA A 151 -6.94 18.15 -6.96
C ALA A 151 -5.79 17.12 -6.83
N ILE A 152 -4.62 17.39 -7.41
CA ILE A 152 -3.42 16.55 -7.21
C ILE A 152 -3.00 16.55 -5.74
N ALA A 153 -2.99 17.71 -5.10
CA ALA A 153 -2.56 17.83 -3.71
C ALA A 153 -3.47 17.04 -2.75
N GLN A 154 -4.80 17.10 -2.95
CA GLN A 154 -5.76 16.25 -2.23
C GLN A 154 -5.49 14.76 -2.46
N TYR A 155 -5.38 14.35 -3.72
CA TYR A 155 -5.10 12.94 -4.05
C TYR A 155 -3.81 12.42 -3.40
N VAL A 156 -2.72 13.19 -3.46
CA VAL A 156 -1.45 12.80 -2.84
C VAL A 156 -1.55 12.72 -1.32
N HIS A 157 -2.28 13.65 -0.70
CA HIS A 157 -2.51 13.64 0.75
C HIS A 157 -3.27 12.37 1.18
N GLU A 158 -4.39 12.08 0.51
CA GLU A 158 -5.21 10.88 0.77
C GLU A 158 -4.41 9.59 0.57
N GLN A 159 -3.68 9.47 -0.53
CA GLN A 159 -2.84 8.28 -0.78
C GLN A 159 -1.70 8.13 0.22
N SER A 160 -1.11 9.26 0.65
CA SER A 160 -0.07 9.25 1.68
C SER A 160 -0.60 8.74 3.01
N ASP A 161 -1.79 9.19 3.41
CA ASP A 161 -2.46 8.76 4.64
C ASP A 161 -2.93 7.29 4.57
N ALA A 162 -3.37 6.83 3.39
CA ALA A 162 -3.71 5.43 3.12
C ALA A 162 -2.47 4.51 3.05
N GLY A 163 -1.25 5.07 3.00
CA GLY A 163 0.00 4.32 2.98
C GLY A 163 0.52 3.95 1.58
N TRP A 164 -0.10 4.47 0.53
CA TRP A 164 0.08 4.15 -0.90
C TRP A 164 -0.23 2.72 -1.30
#